data_AF-A0A3M1YUN7-F1
#
_entry.id   AF-A0A3M1YUN7-F1
#
_cell.length_a   1.000
_cell.length_b   1.000
_cell.length_c   1.000
_cell.angle_alpha   90.00
_cell.angle_beta   90.00
_cell.angle_gamma   90.00
#
_symmetry.space_group_name_H-M   'P 1'
#
loop_
_entity.id
_entity.type
_entity.pdbx_description
1 polymer ?
#
loop_
_entity_poly.entity_id
_entity_poly.type
_entity_poly.pdbx_seq_one_letter_code
_entity_poly.pdbx_strand_id
1 'polypeptide(L)'
;MKIINRELEWNFICNLKSNRKVSIRQGSYIPIADLDLANKQVRKVWLKEYGHVLVCKLVAKNGDITYLASSDLNLTDYDDFTDHFENRWKIEEFHRGLKQTTGIEKCSSIKSTSQQTHIFSAFTAFIKLETRRLKEQVSWYEHKKL
;
A
#
# COMPACT_ATOMS: atom_id res chain seq x y z
N MET A 1 3.91 -5.16 10.82
CA MET A 1 2.49 -5.01 11.20
C MET A 1 2.26 -4.93 12.71
N LYS A 2 2.97 -5.70 13.55
CA LYS A 2 2.78 -5.61 15.01
C LYS A 2 3.08 -4.21 15.57
N ILE A 3 4.18 -3.58 15.15
CA ILE A 3 4.53 -2.19 15.54
C ILE A 3 3.43 -1.20 15.13
N ILE A 4 2.99 -1.24 13.87
CA ILE A 4 1.97 -0.33 13.32
C ILE A 4 0.70 -0.32 14.17
N ASN A 5 0.19 -1.49 14.54
CA ASN A 5 -1.06 -1.59 15.28
C ASN A 5 -0.88 -1.48 16.80
N ARG A 6 0.23 -1.99 17.36
CA ARG A 6 0.40 -2.09 18.83
C ARG A 6 1.13 -0.91 19.47
N GLU A 7 1.97 -0.22 18.71
CA GLU A 7 2.74 0.92 19.24
C GLU A 7 2.20 2.25 18.71
N LEU A 8 1.77 2.27 17.43
CA LEU A 8 1.26 3.49 16.79
C LEU A 8 -0.27 3.56 16.75
N GLU A 9 -0.97 2.48 17.14
CA GLU A 9 -2.43 2.37 17.09
C GLU A 9 -3.03 2.63 15.69
N TRP A 10 -2.25 2.38 14.64
CA TRP A 10 -2.69 2.58 13.26
C TRP A 10 -3.28 1.30 12.69
N ASN A 11 -4.30 1.49 11.85
CA ASN A 11 -4.85 0.42 11.03
C ASN A 11 -4.06 0.28 9.73
N PHE A 12 -3.88 -0.96 9.27
CA PHE A 12 -3.32 -1.24 7.95
C PHE A 12 -4.35 -1.89 7.05
N ILE A 13 -4.16 -1.73 5.73
CA ILE A 13 -4.78 -2.53 4.68
C ILE A 13 -3.67 -3.01 3.75
N CYS A 14 -3.60 -4.30 3.42
CA CYS A 14 -2.55 -4.85 2.56
C CYS A 14 -2.94 -6.15 1.85
N ASN A 15 -2.14 -6.52 0.84
CA ASN A 15 -2.26 -7.79 0.14
C ASN A 15 -1.77 -8.96 0.99
N LEU A 16 -2.50 -10.08 0.92
CA LEU A 16 -2.07 -11.37 1.42
C LEU A 16 -1.74 -12.31 0.25
N LYS A 17 -0.63 -13.03 0.40
CA LYS A 17 -0.30 -14.15 -0.50
C LYS A 17 -1.34 -15.26 -0.33
N SER A 18 -1.72 -15.92 -1.42
CA SER A 18 -2.71 -17.01 -1.46
C SER A 18 -2.46 -18.14 -0.44
N ASN A 19 -1.19 -18.44 -0.16
CA ASN A 19 -0.78 -19.47 0.79
C ASN A 19 -0.74 -19.02 2.26
N ARG A 20 -1.10 -17.76 2.55
CA ARG A 20 -1.11 -17.22 3.92
C ARG A 20 -2.14 -17.97 4.75
N LYS A 21 -1.75 -18.41 5.95
CA LYS A 21 -2.59 -19.22 6.84
C LYS A 21 -3.56 -18.35 7.64
N VAL A 22 -4.85 -18.64 7.51
CA VAL A 22 -5.97 -18.00 8.23
C VAL A 22 -6.85 -19.06 8.87
N SER A 23 -7.64 -18.65 9.85
CA SER A 23 -8.52 -19.55 10.61
C SER A 23 -9.83 -18.85 10.95
N ILE A 24 -10.97 -19.53 10.75
CA ILE A 24 -12.29 -19.02 11.17
C ILE A 24 -12.50 -19.34 12.66
N ARG A 25 -12.17 -20.57 13.07
CA ARG A 25 -12.19 -21.05 14.46
C ARG A 25 -10.74 -21.35 14.84
N GLN A 26 -10.15 -20.47 15.66
CA GLN A 26 -8.76 -20.54 16.08
C GLN A 26 -8.36 -21.97 16.46
N GLY A 27 -7.38 -22.54 15.75
CA GLY A 27 -6.95 -23.93 15.92
C GLY A 27 -6.85 -24.73 14.62
N SER A 28 -7.72 -24.42 13.64
CA SER A 28 -7.63 -25.01 12.27
C SER A 28 -7.24 -23.93 11.26
N TYR A 29 -6.10 -24.12 10.59
CA TYR A 29 -5.53 -23.13 9.68
C TYR A 29 -5.53 -23.61 8.23
N ILE A 30 -6.16 -22.84 7.36
CA ILE A 30 -6.18 -23.06 5.92
C ILE A 30 -5.47 -21.91 5.20
N PRO A 31 -4.89 -22.14 4.01
CA PRO A 31 -4.55 -21.04 3.10
C PRO A 31 -5.74 -20.12 2.87
N ILE A 32 -5.51 -18.82 2.72
CA ILE A 32 -6.58 -17.86 2.40
C ILE A 32 -7.21 -18.15 1.03
N ALA A 33 -6.47 -18.80 0.12
CA ALA A 33 -7.03 -19.24 -1.15
C ALA A 33 -8.12 -20.30 -1.01
N ASP A 34 -8.01 -21.15 0.02
CA ASP A 34 -8.97 -22.22 0.29
C ASP A 34 -10.10 -21.74 1.22
N LEU A 35 -10.04 -20.49 1.68
CA LEU A 35 -11.12 -19.89 2.44
C LEU A 35 -12.28 -19.58 1.49
N ASP A 36 -13.43 -20.21 1.76
CA ASP A 36 -14.66 -19.92 1.04
C ASP A 36 -15.12 -18.47 1.35
N LEU A 37 -14.69 -17.56 0.48
CA LEU A 37 -15.06 -16.15 0.44
C LEU A 37 -15.95 -15.94 -0.77
N ALA A 38 -17.20 -15.57 -0.53
CA ALA A 38 -18.13 -15.17 -1.58
C ALA A 38 -17.68 -13.87 -2.26
N ASN A 39 -18.29 -13.54 -3.41
CA ASN A 39 -18.00 -12.28 -4.07
C ASN A 39 -18.41 -11.09 -3.17
N LYS A 40 -17.58 -10.04 -3.14
CA LYS A 40 -17.73 -8.86 -2.28
C LYS A 40 -17.91 -9.16 -0.79
N GLN A 41 -17.48 -10.34 -0.32
CA GLN A 41 -17.60 -10.68 1.10
C GLN A 41 -16.39 -10.19 1.90
N VAL A 42 -16.67 -9.44 2.96
CA VAL A 42 -15.71 -9.16 4.04
C VAL A 42 -15.94 -10.16 5.17
N ARG A 43 -14.87 -10.79 5.65
CA ARG A 43 -14.95 -11.83 6.68
C ARG A 43 -13.90 -11.62 7.75
N LYS A 44 -14.32 -11.70 9.02
CA LYS A 44 -13.40 -11.73 10.15
C LYS A 44 -12.74 -13.10 10.26
N VAL A 45 -11.41 -13.12 10.31
CA VAL A 45 -10.60 -14.32 10.47
C VAL A 45 -9.45 -14.09 11.45
N TRP A 46 -8.84 -15.17 11.91
CA TRP A 46 -7.59 -15.15 12.65
C TRP A 46 -6.43 -15.40 11.69
N LEU A 47 -5.59 -14.38 11.50
CA LEU A 47 -4.36 -14.48 10.72
C LEU A 47 -3.24 -15.08 11.59
N LYS A 48 -2.64 -16.18 11.14
CA LYS A 48 -1.58 -16.89 11.89
C LYS A 48 -0.46 -15.93 12.27
N GLU A 49 -0.01 -16.02 13.53
CA GLU A 49 1.05 -15.18 14.15
C GLU A 49 0.74 -13.68 14.29
N TYR A 50 -0.46 -13.23 13.88
CA TYR A 50 -0.89 -11.84 14.00
C TYR A 50 -2.08 -11.69 14.97
N GLY A 51 -3.23 -12.30 14.67
CA GLY A 51 -4.49 -12.11 15.41
C GLY A 51 -5.68 -11.86 14.48
N HIS A 52 -6.73 -11.23 15.02
CA HIS A 52 -7.93 -10.92 14.24
C HIS A 52 -7.67 -9.87 13.16
N VAL A 53 -8.21 -10.13 11.97
CA VAL A 53 -8.25 -9.22 10.82
C VAL A 53 -9.56 -9.41 10.07
N LEU A 54 -9.95 -8.41 9.28
CA LEU A 54 -10.93 -8.57 8.22
C LEU A 54 -10.22 -8.93 6.91
N VAL A 55 -10.78 -9.85 6.14
CA VAL A 55 -10.28 -10.23 4.82
C VAL A 55 -11.37 -10.17 3.77
N CYS A 56 -11.00 -9.83 2.55
CA CYS A 56 -11.86 -9.92 1.38
C CYS A 56 -11.03 -10.34 0.15
N LYS A 57 -11.70 -10.57 -0.97
CA LYS A 57 -11.04 -10.85 -2.25
C LYS A 57 -11.42 -9.81 -3.31
N LEU A 58 -10.44 -9.37 -4.07
CA LEU A 58 -10.57 -8.62 -5.31
C LEU A 58 -10.41 -9.60 -6.47
N VAL A 59 -11.35 -9.61 -7.41
CA VAL A 59 -11.29 -10.42 -8.63
C VAL A 59 -11.10 -9.47 -9.81
N ALA A 60 -9.94 -9.55 -10.44
CA ALA A 60 -9.64 -8.76 -11.62
C ALA A 60 -10.39 -9.28 -12.86
N LYS A 61 -10.49 -8.45 -13.91
CA LYS A 61 -11.19 -8.80 -15.17
C LYS A 61 -10.61 -10.05 -15.85
N ASN A 62 -9.33 -10.35 -15.64
CA ASN A 62 -8.64 -11.53 -16.17
C ASN A 62 -8.82 -12.79 -15.29
N GLY A 63 -9.56 -12.70 -14.18
CA GLY A 63 -9.76 -13.79 -13.23
C GLY A 63 -8.73 -13.86 -12.11
N ASP A 64 -7.70 -13.00 -12.11
CA ASP A 64 -6.70 -12.99 -11.04
C ASP A 64 -7.34 -12.55 -9.71
N ILE A 65 -6.99 -13.25 -8.63
CA ILE A 65 -7.52 -12.99 -7.30
C ILE A 65 -6.44 -12.36 -6.43
N THR A 66 -6.75 -11.18 -5.89
CA THR A 66 -5.95 -10.54 -4.84
C THR A 66 -6.69 -10.63 -3.52
N TYR A 67 -6.07 -11.23 -2.52
CA TYR A 67 -6.63 -11.29 -1.17
C TYR A 67 -6.15 -10.08 -0.38
N LEU A 68 -7.08 -9.39 0.29
CA LEU A 68 -6.76 -8.25 1.12
C LEU A 68 -6.98 -8.58 2.59
N ALA A 69 -6.24 -7.89 3.46
CA ALA A 69 -6.44 -7.92 4.90
C ALA A 69 -6.38 -6.52 5.51
N SER A 70 -7.26 -6.27 6.47
CA SER A 70 -7.30 -5.06 7.29
C SER A 70 -7.22 -5.41 8.77
N SER A 71 -6.46 -4.62 9.54
CA SER A 71 -6.52 -4.69 11.00
C SER A 71 -7.71 -3.93 11.59
N ASP A 72 -8.35 -3.06 10.80
CA ASP A 72 -9.56 -2.36 11.21
C ASP A 72 -10.74 -3.34 11.19
N LEU A 73 -11.24 -3.69 12.37
CA LEU A 73 -12.36 -4.62 12.51
C LEU A 73 -13.74 -3.96 12.27
N ASN A 74 -13.77 -2.63 12.08
CA ASN A 74 -14.98 -1.89 11.76
C ASN A 74 -15.17 -1.70 10.25
N LEU A 75 -14.13 -1.91 9.44
CA LEU A 75 -14.15 -1.81 7.98
C LEU A 75 -14.87 -3.01 7.34
N THR A 76 -16.16 -3.11 7.59
CA THR A 76 -17.01 -4.26 7.24
C THR A 76 -17.67 -4.13 5.87
N ASP A 77 -17.79 -2.91 5.35
CA ASP A 77 -18.26 -2.66 3.99
C ASP A 77 -17.15 -2.99 2.98
N TYR A 78 -17.52 -3.70 1.90
CA TYR A 78 -16.56 -4.13 0.89
C TYR A 78 -16.08 -2.98 0.02
N ASP A 79 -16.98 -2.09 -0.39
CA ASP A 79 -16.66 -1.03 -1.33
C ASP A 79 -15.74 0.00 -0.63
N ASP A 80 -16.01 0.36 0.64
CA ASP A 80 -15.10 1.17 1.46
C ASP A 80 -13.72 0.51 1.63
N PHE A 81 -13.70 -0.81 1.86
CA PHE A 81 -12.45 -1.57 2.00
C PHE A 81 -11.61 -1.46 0.73
N THR A 82 -12.22 -1.68 -0.43
CA THR A 82 -11.53 -1.61 -1.72
C THR A 82 -11.12 -0.19 -2.06
N ASP A 83 -11.93 0.81 -1.77
CA ASP A 83 -11.60 2.22 -2.03
C ASP A 83 -10.40 2.68 -1.20
N HIS A 84 -10.33 2.30 0.08
CA HIS A 84 -9.14 2.55 0.89
C HIS A 84 -7.90 1.82 0.35
N PHE A 85 -8.07 0.59 -0.15
CA PHE A 85 -6.96 -0.14 -0.78
C PHE A 85 -6.50 0.53 -2.08
N GLU A 86 -7.40 1.00 -2.92
CA GLU A 86 -7.08 1.67 -4.20
C GLU A 86 -6.33 2.98 -4.00
N ASN A 87 -6.62 3.73 -2.92
CA ASN A 87 -5.87 4.93 -2.55
C ASN A 87 -4.37 4.68 -2.36
N ARG A 88 -3.95 3.42 -2.12
CA ARG A 88 -2.54 3.02 -2.10
C ARG A 88 -1.82 3.39 -3.39
N TRP A 89 -2.48 3.34 -4.56
CA TRP A 89 -1.82 3.56 -5.85
C TRP A 89 -1.12 4.93 -5.95
N LYS A 90 -1.65 5.93 -5.23
CA LYS A 90 -1.06 7.28 -5.15
C LYS A 90 0.39 7.26 -4.63
N ILE A 91 0.77 6.31 -3.76
CA ILE A 91 2.16 6.20 -3.30
C ILE A 91 3.09 5.73 -4.42
N GLU A 92 2.60 4.88 -5.32
CA GLU A 92 3.38 4.38 -6.45
C GLU A 92 3.54 5.47 -7.52
N GLU A 93 2.50 6.27 -7.74
CA GLU A 93 2.58 7.48 -8.57
C GLU A 93 3.58 8.48 -8.00
N PHE A 94 3.53 8.74 -6.69
CA PHE A 94 4.50 9.55 -5.98
C PHE A 94 5.93 9.05 -6.18
N HIS A 95 6.20 7.76 -5.89
CA HIS A 95 7.54 7.18 -6.05
C HIS A 95 8.03 7.25 -7.50
N ARG A 96 7.16 6.97 -8.47
CA ARG A 96 7.48 7.05 -9.90
C ARG A 96 7.85 8.47 -10.31
N GLY A 97 7.01 9.45 -9.93
CA GLY A 97 7.25 10.86 -10.19
C GLY A 97 8.57 11.32 -9.60
N LEU A 98 8.81 11.04 -8.32
CA LEU A 98 10.05 11.37 -7.62
C LEU A 98 11.28 10.82 -8.35
N LYS A 99 11.32 9.50 -8.60
CA LYS A 99 12.47 8.86 -9.26
C LYS A 99 12.75 9.42 -10.64
N GLN A 100 11.70 9.57 -11.46
CA GLN A 100 11.85 9.97 -12.85
C GLN A 100 12.17 11.45 -13.03
N THR A 101 11.82 12.30 -12.07
CA THR A 101 11.94 13.76 -12.21
C THR A 101 13.13 14.34 -11.45
N THR A 102 13.51 13.77 -10.30
CA THR A 102 14.54 14.37 -9.43
C THR A 102 15.86 13.60 -9.39
N GLY A 103 15.86 12.35 -9.87
CA GLY A 103 17.07 11.51 -9.82
C GLY A 103 17.47 11.15 -8.38
N ILE A 104 16.51 10.98 -7.47
CA ILE A 104 16.76 10.63 -6.07
C ILE A 104 17.69 9.40 -5.90
N GLU A 105 17.68 8.46 -6.85
CA GLU A 105 18.49 7.24 -6.82
C GLU A 105 19.88 7.39 -7.48
N LYS A 106 20.22 8.59 -7.98
CA LYS A 106 21.43 8.84 -8.77
C LYS A 106 22.62 9.38 -7.96
N CYS A 107 22.55 9.33 -6.63
CA CYS A 107 23.68 9.72 -5.79
C CYS A 107 24.75 8.62 -5.77
N SER A 108 25.93 8.89 -6.34
CA SER A 108 27.07 7.96 -6.29
C SER A 108 28.02 8.21 -5.12
N SER A 109 27.64 9.04 -4.14
CA SER A 109 28.49 9.31 -2.97
C SER A 109 28.48 8.12 -2.01
N ILE A 110 29.63 7.84 -1.41
CA ILE A 110 29.80 6.82 -0.35
C ILE A 110 29.52 7.38 1.06
N LYS A 111 29.49 8.71 1.22
CA LYS A 111 29.28 9.35 2.52
C LYS A 111 27.79 9.41 2.83
N SER A 112 27.40 8.92 4.02
CA SER A 112 26.01 8.93 4.49
C SER A 112 25.42 10.34 4.51
N THR A 113 26.20 11.34 4.92
CA THR A 113 25.77 12.75 4.95
C THR A 113 25.45 13.29 3.57
N SER A 114 26.28 12.99 2.56
CA SER A 114 26.03 13.37 1.18
C SER A 114 24.80 12.67 0.60
N GLN A 115 24.61 11.37 0.89
CA GLN A 115 23.43 10.62 0.46
C GLN A 115 22.14 11.20 1.06
N GLN A 116 22.14 11.48 2.37
CA GLN A 116 20.99 12.11 3.04
C GLN A 116 20.68 13.50 2.48
N THR A 117 21.72 14.31 2.22
CA THR A 117 21.55 15.64 1.62
C THR A 117 20.97 15.56 0.20
N HIS A 118 21.42 14.58 -0.60
CA HIS A 118 20.88 14.33 -1.93
C HIS A 118 19.40 13.95 -1.88
N ILE A 119 19.05 13.00 -0.99
CA ILE A 119 17.67 12.58 -0.77
C ILE A 119 16.80 13.78 -0.37
N PHE A 120 17.22 14.56 0.63
CA PHE A 120 16.50 15.76 1.08
C PHE A 120 16.29 16.77 -0.06
N SER A 121 17.34 17.02 -0.86
CA SER A 121 17.28 17.94 -2.00
C SER A 121 16.31 17.45 -3.08
N ALA A 122 16.31 16.13 -3.36
CA ALA A 122 15.40 15.51 -4.30
C ALA A 122 13.93 15.63 -3.85
N PHE A 123 13.63 15.40 -2.57
CA PHE A 123 12.29 15.61 -2.01
C PHE A 123 11.86 17.08 -2.10
N THR A 124 12.76 18.01 -1.76
CA THR A 124 12.49 19.46 -1.84
C THR A 124 12.19 19.89 -3.28
N ALA A 125 12.96 19.39 -4.25
CA ALA A 125 12.71 19.65 -5.67
C ALA A 125 11.35 19.07 -6.12
N PHE A 126 11.02 17.86 -5.68
CA PHE A 126 9.74 17.22 -6.01
C PHE A 126 8.54 17.99 -5.47
N ILE A 127 8.59 18.48 -4.23
CA ILE A 127 7.52 19.30 -3.65
C ILE A 127 7.27 20.56 -4.49
N LYS A 128 8.35 21.20 -4.99
CA LYS A 128 8.22 22.35 -5.89
C LYS A 128 7.58 21.97 -7.22
N LEU A 129 7.97 20.84 -7.81
CA LEU A 129 7.36 20.32 -9.03
C LEU A 129 5.88 19.98 -8.84
N GLU A 130 5.52 19.37 -7.71
CA GLU A 130 4.13 19.02 -7.39
C GLU A 130 3.27 20.27 -7.16
N THR A 131 3.82 21.26 -6.45
CA THR A 131 3.14 22.54 -6.26
C THR A 131 2.86 23.24 -7.59
N ARG A 132 3.79 23.19 -8.54
CA ARG A 132 3.59 23.74 -9.89
C ARG A 132 2.57 22.93 -10.69
N ARG A 133 2.65 21.60 -10.68
CA ARG A 133 1.67 20.73 -11.34
C ARG A 133 0.24 21.07 -10.90
N LEU A 134 0.02 21.25 -9.61
CA LEU A 134 -1.30 21.57 -9.06
C LEU A 134 -1.78 22.98 -9.44
N LYS A 135 -0.87 23.95 -9.57
CA LYS A 135 -1.20 25.34 -9.93
C LYS A 135 -1.40 25.54 -11.43
N GLU A 136 -0.54 24.94 -12.24
CA GLU A 136 -0.44 25.17 -13.68
C GLU A 136 -1.16 24.07 -14.49
N GLN A 137 -1.58 22.98 -13.84
CA GLN A 137 -2.19 21.80 -14.49
C GLN A 137 -1.28 21.14 -15.54
N VAL A 138 0.03 21.34 -15.44
CA VAL A 138 1.07 20.77 -16.32
C VAL A 138 1.74 19.60 -15.62
N SER A 139 1.98 18.49 -16.33
CA SER A 139 2.55 17.29 -15.72
C SER A 139 4.01 17.48 -15.28
N TRP A 140 4.49 16.64 -14.35
CA TRP A 140 5.89 16.67 -13.92
C TRP A 140 6.88 16.48 -15.07
N TYR A 141 6.49 15.71 -16.08
CA TYR A 141 7.33 15.37 -17.23
C TYR A 141 7.52 16.55 -18.18
N GLU A 142 6.48 17.36 -18.35
CA GLU A 142 6.53 18.57 -19.16
C GLU A 142 7.42 19.62 -18.48
N HIS A 143 7.31 19.80 -17.17
CA HIS A 143 8.21 20.68 -16.42
C HIS A 143 9.67 20.30 -16.51
N LYS A 144 9.99 18.99 -16.60
CA LYS A 144 11.37 18.53 -16.73
C LYS A 144 11.99 18.85 -18.11
N LYS A 145 11.15 19.08 -19.13
CA LYS A 145 11.61 19.36 -20.51
C LYS A 145 11.85 20.84 -20.78
N LEU A 146 11.35 21.72 -19.92
CA LEU A 146 11.62 23.17 -19.94
C LEU A 146 12.99 23.46 -19.33
#